data_AF-A0AAP9E326-F1
#
_entry.id   AF-A0AAP9E326-F1
#
_cell.length_a   1.000
_cell.length_b   1.000
_cell.length_c   1.000
_cell.angle_alpha   90.00
_cell.angle_beta   90.00
_cell.angle_gamma   90.00
#
_symmetry.space_group_name_H-M   'P 1'
#
loop_
_entity.id
_entity.type
_entity.pdbx_description
1 polymer ?
#
loop_
_entity_poly.entity_id
_entity_poly.type
_entity_poly.pdbx_seq_one_letter_code
_entity_poly.pdbx_strand_id
1 'polypeptide(L)'
;MECPDKSAFVEERIDRILTQYRESPNLLSIIRQDLEQIADAVIETCEIPSKFDILDAVGDQLTIIGRQLGWPRCHCICVPVPVFGFSCGVTTPNQPIVGLCEGGVWSNCQEAGTGDICLDDDEVYRRFLLARRYQVRQLWDIDSLSAAAQHLWGDLATVTSLGGARVAVSPGRTLTTLEQLMLPVAFRVLPLAPGITPYISLQTGKVFGFGAGWGGLCDGSSWLCPEPINPYLCN
;
A
#
# COMPACT_ATOMS: atom_id res chain seq x y z
N MET A 1 -17.98 17.03 6.73
CA MET A 1 -18.51 18.31 7.26
C MET A 1 -18.87 19.12 6.02
N GLU A 2 -20.10 19.60 5.92
CA GLU A 2 -20.55 20.32 4.74
C GLU A 2 -19.98 21.74 4.78
N CYS A 3 -19.30 22.15 3.70
CA CYS A 3 -18.68 23.48 3.67
C CYS A 3 -19.75 24.56 3.53
N PRO A 4 -19.61 25.68 4.26
CA PRO A 4 -20.61 26.74 4.21
C PRO A 4 -20.65 27.38 2.81
N ASP A 5 -21.85 27.71 2.34
CA ASP A 5 -22.00 28.51 1.12
C ASP A 5 -21.41 29.92 1.32
N LYS A 6 -20.64 30.39 0.33
CA LYS A 6 -19.95 31.69 0.39
C LYS A 6 -20.92 32.83 0.66
N SER A 7 -22.03 32.86 -0.07
CA SER A 7 -23.00 33.95 0.01
C SER A 7 -23.75 33.93 1.34
N ALA A 8 -24.14 32.74 1.81
CA ALA A 8 -24.76 32.57 3.12
C ALA A 8 -23.81 32.99 4.25
N PHE A 9 -22.52 32.66 4.15
CA PHE A 9 -21.52 33.06 5.14
C PHE A 9 -21.42 34.58 5.26
N VAL A 10 -21.31 35.28 4.13
CA VAL A 10 -21.16 36.75 4.09
C VAL A 10 -22.40 37.44 4.63
N GLU A 11 -23.59 37.08 4.12
CA GLU A 11 -24.84 37.76 4.49
C GLU A 11 -25.20 37.53 5.98
N GLU A 12 -24.97 36.33 6.52
CA GLU A 12 -25.18 36.07 7.96
C GLU A 12 -24.33 36.98 8.87
N ARG A 13 -23.13 37.41 8.42
CA ARG A 13 -22.27 38.32 9.21
C ARG A 13 -22.63 39.78 9.00
N ILE A 14 -23.09 40.15 7.80
CA ILE A 14 -23.60 41.50 7.53
C ILE A 14 -24.87 41.75 8.37
N ASP A 15 -25.76 40.78 8.46
CA ASP A 15 -27.01 40.86 9.24
C ASP A 15 -26.77 41.02 10.76
N ARG A 16 -25.58 40.69 11.26
CA ARG A 16 -25.20 40.92 12.67
C ARG A 16 -24.85 42.37 12.98
N ILE A 17 -24.64 43.21 11.96
CA ILE A 17 -24.38 44.63 12.15
C ILE A 17 -25.69 45.29 12.57
N LEU A 18 -25.82 45.63 13.85
CA LEU A 18 -26.99 46.35 14.37
C LEU A 18 -27.04 47.77 13.77
N THR A 19 -27.96 48.01 12.84
CA THR A 19 -28.08 49.30 12.15
C THR A 19 -28.87 50.29 13.00
N GLN A 20 -28.17 51.11 13.78
CA GLN A 20 -28.77 52.21 14.52
C GLN A 20 -28.41 53.56 13.89
N TYR A 21 -29.23 53.95 12.90
CA TYR A 21 -29.57 55.34 12.54
C TYR A 21 -28.84 56.02 11.35
N ARG A 22 -27.76 55.46 10.77
CA ARG A 22 -27.21 55.94 9.48
C ARG A 22 -26.28 54.89 8.87
N GLU A 23 -26.78 54.14 7.89
CA GLU A 23 -25.96 53.16 7.19
C GLU A 23 -24.99 53.88 6.24
N SER A 24 -23.70 53.57 6.38
CA SER A 24 -22.65 54.01 5.47
C SER A 24 -22.50 52.95 4.38
N PRO A 25 -23.02 53.17 3.14
CA PRO A 25 -22.95 52.16 2.08
C PRO A 25 -21.51 51.81 1.71
N ASN A 26 -20.59 52.78 1.82
CA ASN A 26 -19.17 52.56 1.56
C ASN A 26 -18.53 51.66 2.63
N LEU A 27 -18.90 51.82 3.90
CA LEU A 27 -18.39 50.96 4.98
C LEU A 27 -18.91 49.53 4.83
N LEU A 28 -20.21 49.36 4.55
CA LEU A 28 -20.79 48.04 4.30
C LEU A 28 -20.16 47.35 3.09
N SER A 29 -19.85 48.11 2.03
CA SER A 29 -19.14 47.57 0.86
C SER A 29 -17.73 47.07 1.21
N ILE A 30 -16.97 47.81 2.03
CA ILE A 30 -15.63 47.39 2.49
C ILE A 30 -15.75 46.12 3.33
N ILE A 31 -16.66 46.10 4.30
CA ILE A 31 -16.87 44.94 5.18
C ILE A 31 -17.29 43.71 4.35
N ARG A 32 -18.17 43.87 3.36
CA ARG A 32 -18.57 42.77 2.47
C ARG A 32 -17.37 42.22 1.71
N GLN A 33 -16.54 43.09 1.12
CA GLN A 33 -15.35 42.67 0.38
C GLN A 33 -14.34 41.92 1.27
N ASP A 34 -14.16 42.37 2.51
CA ASP A 34 -13.28 41.68 3.47
C ASP A 34 -13.87 40.32 3.90
N LEU A 35 -15.18 40.26 4.13
CA LEU A 35 -15.89 39.02 4.46
C LEU A 35 -15.86 38.02 3.30
N GLU A 36 -15.91 38.47 2.05
CA GLU A 36 -15.77 37.61 0.87
C GLU A 36 -14.40 36.92 0.83
N GLN A 37 -13.32 37.65 1.12
CA GLN A 37 -11.96 37.07 1.20
C GLN A 37 -11.83 36.08 2.35
N ILE A 38 -12.43 36.39 3.51
CA ILE A 38 -12.46 35.46 4.64
C ILE A 38 -13.27 34.21 4.28
N ALA A 39 -14.40 34.38 3.59
CA ALA A 39 -15.23 33.26 3.16
C ALA A 39 -14.46 32.34 2.19
N ASP A 40 -13.70 32.91 1.25
CA ASP A 40 -12.82 32.14 0.37
C ASP A 40 -11.81 31.32 1.18
N ALA A 41 -11.12 31.93 2.14
CA ALA A 41 -10.17 31.21 2.99
C ALA A 41 -10.84 30.09 3.82
N VAL A 42 -12.06 30.33 4.32
CA VAL A 42 -12.83 29.33 5.08
C VAL A 42 -13.23 28.15 4.20
N ILE A 43 -13.68 28.40 2.98
CA ILE A 43 -14.08 27.36 2.01
C ILE A 43 -12.86 26.51 1.65
N GLU A 44 -11.76 27.14 1.25
CA GLU A 44 -10.50 26.45 0.94
C GLU A 44 -10.03 25.61 2.13
N THR A 45 -10.10 26.14 3.36
CA THR A 45 -9.73 25.41 4.58
C THR A 45 -10.65 24.22 4.83
N CYS A 46 -11.95 24.38 4.55
CA CYS A 46 -12.94 23.32 4.70
C CYS A 46 -12.75 22.18 3.70
N GLU A 47 -12.20 22.47 2.52
CA GLU A 47 -11.89 21.47 1.50
C GLU A 47 -10.61 20.68 1.81
N ILE A 48 -9.70 21.19 2.64
CA ILE A 48 -8.42 20.53 2.96
C ILE A 48 -8.59 19.03 3.30
N PRO A 49 -9.49 18.60 4.21
CA PRO A 49 -9.63 17.19 4.55
C PRO A 49 -10.01 16.30 3.37
N SER A 50 -10.78 16.82 2.40
CA SER A 50 -11.16 16.06 1.20
C SER A 50 -9.97 15.74 0.30
N LYS A 51 -8.93 16.60 0.31
CA LYS A 51 -7.68 16.37 -0.43
C LYS A 51 -6.78 15.32 0.23
N PHE A 52 -7.05 14.94 1.47
CA PHE A 52 -6.33 13.91 2.21
C PHE A 52 -7.09 12.59 2.32
N ASP A 53 -8.06 12.34 1.42
CA ASP A 53 -8.66 11.02 1.28
C ASP A 53 -7.68 10.05 0.61
N ILE A 54 -7.47 8.87 1.19
CA ILE A 54 -6.61 7.81 0.62
C ILE A 54 -7.13 7.36 -0.75
N LEU A 55 -8.42 7.49 -1.05
CA LEU A 55 -8.97 7.07 -2.33
C LEU A 55 -8.67 8.05 -3.47
N ASP A 56 -8.59 9.34 -3.16
CA ASP A 56 -8.50 10.40 -4.18
C ASP A 56 -7.19 11.19 -4.15
N ALA A 57 -6.42 11.14 -3.05
CA ALA A 57 -5.18 11.88 -2.91
C ALA A 57 -4.14 11.44 -3.96
N VAL A 58 -3.33 12.39 -4.43
CA VAL A 58 -2.27 12.18 -5.44
C VAL A 58 -0.97 12.85 -5.02
N GLY A 59 0.16 12.38 -5.55
CA GLY A 59 1.49 12.96 -5.37
C GLY A 59 1.88 13.16 -3.91
N ASP A 60 2.15 14.41 -3.54
CA ASP A 60 2.60 14.77 -2.19
C ASP A 60 1.54 14.56 -1.11
N GLN A 61 0.26 14.72 -1.43
CA GLN A 61 -0.83 14.50 -0.48
C GLN A 61 -0.86 13.04 -0.04
N LEU A 62 -0.77 12.11 -1.01
CA LEU A 62 -0.70 10.67 -0.74
C LEU A 62 0.57 10.32 0.04
N THR A 63 1.69 10.97 -0.29
CA THR A 63 2.97 10.81 0.43
C THR A 63 2.87 11.23 1.89
N ILE A 64 2.18 12.33 2.19
CA ILE A 64 1.95 12.81 3.55
C ILE A 64 1.10 11.80 4.33
N ILE A 65 0.03 11.28 3.71
CA ILE A 65 -0.81 10.25 4.35
C ILE A 65 0.04 9.00 4.67
N GLY A 66 0.85 8.54 3.73
CA GLY A 66 1.70 7.38 3.95
C GLY A 66 2.75 7.60 5.05
N ARG A 67 3.37 8.79 5.11
CA ARG A 67 4.26 9.16 6.24
C ARG A 67 3.53 9.10 7.58
N GLN A 68 2.29 9.58 7.65
CA GLN A 68 1.49 9.52 8.87
C GLN A 68 1.13 8.07 9.26
N LEU A 69 0.97 7.18 8.29
CA LEU A 69 0.76 5.73 8.51
C LEU A 69 2.06 4.95 8.79
N GLY A 70 3.21 5.64 8.81
CA GLY A 70 4.53 5.04 9.00
C GLY A 70 5.01 4.23 7.79
N TRP A 71 4.56 4.58 6.60
CA TRP A 71 4.86 3.88 5.35
C TRP A 71 5.42 4.85 4.29
N PRO A 72 6.75 5.08 4.25
CA PRO A 72 7.37 5.95 3.24
C PRO A 72 7.26 5.36 1.83
N ARG A 73 7.50 6.16 0.78
CA ARG A 73 7.49 5.67 -0.62
C ARG A 73 8.67 4.76 -0.94
N CYS A 74 9.84 5.08 -0.41
CA CYS A 74 11.06 4.32 -0.66
C CYS A 74 11.33 3.39 0.52
N HIS A 75 11.62 2.13 0.19
CA HIS A 75 11.94 1.10 1.16
C HIS A 75 13.28 0.47 0.81
N CYS A 76 14.11 0.30 1.84
CA CYS A 76 15.32 -0.49 1.71
C CYS A 76 14.93 -1.97 1.55
N ILE A 77 15.35 -2.56 0.44
CA ILE A 77 15.22 -3.96 0.12
C ILE A 77 16.58 -4.62 -0.02
N CYS A 78 16.57 -5.92 0.21
CA CYS A 78 17.69 -6.77 -0.15
C CYS A 78 17.65 -6.97 -1.66
N VAL A 79 18.65 -6.48 -2.37
CA VAL A 79 18.80 -6.79 -3.79
C VAL A 79 19.65 -8.06 -3.88
N PRO A 80 19.17 -9.10 -4.57
CA PRO A 80 19.98 -10.29 -4.75
C PRO A 80 21.22 -9.93 -5.54
N VAL A 81 22.38 -10.24 -4.98
CA VAL A 81 23.64 -10.04 -5.69
C VAL A 81 23.78 -11.16 -6.73
N PRO A 82 24.16 -10.85 -7.98
CA PRO A 82 24.37 -11.88 -8.98
C PRO A 82 25.40 -12.91 -8.52
N VAL A 83 25.05 -14.18 -8.70
CA VAL A 83 25.89 -15.31 -8.32
C VAL A 83 26.71 -15.74 -9.53
N PHE A 84 28.00 -15.96 -9.33
CA PHE A 84 28.85 -16.55 -10.37
C PHE A 84 28.48 -18.02 -10.57
N GLY A 85 28.18 -18.42 -11.81
CA GLY A 85 27.90 -19.82 -12.11
C GLY A 85 27.48 -20.09 -13.54
N PHE A 86 27.02 -21.32 -13.78
CA PHE A 86 26.44 -21.74 -15.04
C PHE A 86 24.97 -22.05 -14.81
N SER A 87 24.07 -21.43 -15.59
CA SER A 87 22.65 -21.75 -15.51
C SER A 87 22.42 -23.16 -16.08
N CYS A 88 22.11 -24.12 -15.21
CA CYS A 88 21.73 -25.48 -15.60
C CYS A 88 20.23 -25.61 -15.91
N GLY A 89 19.48 -24.50 -16.06
CA GLY A 89 18.03 -24.51 -16.26
C GLY A 89 17.41 -23.12 -16.38
N VAL A 90 16.16 -22.98 -15.91
CA VAL A 90 15.44 -21.70 -15.91
C VAL A 90 16.04 -20.79 -14.86
N THR A 91 16.52 -19.61 -15.27
CA THR A 91 17.09 -18.63 -14.35
C THR A 91 16.02 -18.10 -13.40
N THR A 92 16.26 -18.23 -12.10
CA THR A 92 15.43 -17.59 -11.07
C THR A 92 15.71 -16.08 -11.10
N PRO A 93 14.69 -15.22 -11.27
CA PRO A 93 14.89 -13.76 -11.30
C PRO A 93 15.48 -13.22 -10.00
N ASN A 94 15.30 -13.94 -8.89
CA ASN A 94 15.84 -13.57 -7.58
C ASN A 94 17.30 -14.03 -7.34
N GLN A 95 17.93 -14.73 -8.27
CA GLN A 95 19.36 -15.08 -8.23
C GLN A 95 19.92 -15.08 -9.65
N PRO A 96 20.23 -13.89 -10.21
CA PRO A 96 20.79 -13.81 -11.54
C PRO A 96 22.17 -14.48 -11.55
N ILE A 97 22.33 -15.48 -12.42
CA ILE A 97 23.60 -16.19 -12.62
C ILE A 97 24.39 -15.45 -13.70
N VAL A 98 25.60 -15.00 -13.37
CA VAL A 98 26.47 -14.25 -14.28
C VAL A 98 27.78 -14.99 -14.55
N GLY A 99 28.38 -14.70 -15.70
CA GLY A 99 29.60 -15.35 -16.20
C GLY A 99 30.90 -14.83 -15.57
N LEU A 100 32.02 -15.32 -16.06
CA LEU A 100 33.35 -14.85 -15.62
C LEU A 100 33.49 -13.36 -15.96
N CYS A 101 33.99 -12.58 -14.99
CA CYS A 101 34.22 -11.14 -15.10
C CYS A 101 32.96 -10.25 -15.12
N GLU A 102 31.77 -10.80 -14.89
CA GLU A 102 30.50 -10.04 -14.84
C GLU A 102 30.11 -9.60 -13.42
N GLY A 103 31.08 -9.55 -12.49
CA GLY A 103 30.86 -9.08 -11.12
C GLY A 103 30.08 -10.05 -10.22
N GLY A 104 29.91 -11.31 -10.64
CA GLY A 104 29.26 -12.34 -9.84
C GLY A 104 30.08 -12.77 -8.63
N VAL A 105 29.39 -13.10 -7.54
CA VAL A 105 30.01 -13.61 -6.31
C VAL A 105 29.67 -15.08 -6.12
N TRP A 106 30.55 -15.84 -5.47
CA TRP A 106 30.30 -17.25 -5.15
C TRP A 106 29.08 -17.40 -4.23
N SER A 107 28.22 -18.38 -4.51
CA SER A 107 27.08 -18.72 -3.67
C SER A 107 27.52 -18.93 -2.21
N ASN A 108 26.85 -18.30 -1.25
CA ASN A 108 27.14 -18.32 0.20
C ASN A 108 28.39 -17.56 0.65
N CYS A 109 29.05 -16.78 -0.21
CA CYS A 109 30.20 -15.94 0.17
C CYS A 109 29.86 -14.46 0.36
N GLN A 110 28.58 -14.07 0.45
CA GLN A 110 28.22 -12.65 0.46
C GLN A 110 27.14 -12.27 1.48
N GLU A 111 27.30 -11.06 2.03
CA GLU A 111 26.21 -10.27 2.61
C GLU A 111 25.41 -9.69 1.44
N ALA A 112 24.08 -9.81 1.48
CA ALA A 112 23.25 -9.32 0.38
C ALA A 112 23.42 -7.80 0.15
N GLY A 113 23.23 -7.37 -1.10
CA GLY A 113 23.25 -5.96 -1.45
C GLY A 113 22.10 -5.21 -0.79
N THR A 114 22.36 -3.98 -0.36
CA THR A 114 21.31 -3.03 0.01
C THR A 114 20.90 -2.24 -1.22
N GLY A 115 19.61 -2.20 -1.51
CA GLY A 115 19.05 -1.34 -2.54
C GLY A 115 17.77 -0.69 -2.05
N ASP A 116 17.32 0.34 -2.75
CA ASP A 116 16.07 1.01 -2.45
C ASP A 116 15.07 0.74 -3.57
N ILE A 117 13.84 0.42 -3.19
CA ILE A 117 12.70 0.38 -4.10
C ILE A 117 11.74 1.51 -3.73
N CYS A 118 11.46 2.37 -4.70
CA CYS A 118 10.52 3.48 -4.53
C CYS A 118 9.21 3.17 -5.24
N LEU A 119 8.10 3.40 -4.52
CA LEU A 119 6.74 3.30 -5.04
C LEU A 119 6.35 4.65 -5.65
N ASP A 120 6.82 4.88 -6.87
CA ASP A 120 6.60 6.15 -7.58
C ASP A 120 5.19 6.25 -8.17
N ASP A 121 4.59 5.11 -8.53
CA ASP A 121 3.21 5.04 -8.99
C ASP A 121 2.24 5.19 -7.81
N ASP A 122 1.42 6.24 -7.87
CA ASP A 122 0.42 6.57 -6.85
C ASP A 122 -0.61 5.45 -6.66
N GLU A 123 -1.01 4.75 -7.72
CA GLU A 123 -2.01 3.68 -7.61
C GLU A 123 -1.42 2.43 -6.95
N VAL A 124 -0.15 2.13 -7.23
CA VAL A 124 0.56 1.07 -6.51
C VAL A 124 0.71 1.48 -5.05
N TYR A 125 1.21 2.68 -4.77
CA TYR A 125 1.41 3.15 -3.40
C TYR A 125 0.11 3.20 -2.59
N ARG A 126 -1.01 3.63 -3.21
CA ARG A 126 -2.35 3.64 -2.62
C ARG A 126 -2.77 2.26 -2.14
N ARG A 127 -2.54 1.21 -2.93
CA ARG A 127 -2.83 -0.18 -2.54
C ARG A 127 -2.06 -0.60 -1.29
N PHE A 128 -0.78 -0.21 -1.18
CA PHE A 128 0.02 -0.44 0.03
C PHE A 128 -0.55 0.31 1.24
N LEU A 129 -0.98 1.56 1.09
CA LEU A 129 -1.57 2.32 2.18
C LEU A 129 -2.91 1.72 2.65
N LEU A 130 -3.74 1.25 1.71
CA LEU A 130 -4.98 0.54 2.01
C LEU A 130 -4.72 -0.77 2.78
N ALA A 131 -3.70 -1.53 2.41
CA ALA A 131 -3.27 -2.70 3.16
C ALA A 131 -2.73 -2.31 4.56
N ARG A 132 -1.91 -1.27 4.65
CA ARG A 132 -1.30 -0.78 5.90
C ARG A 132 -2.34 -0.38 6.94
N ARG A 133 -3.50 0.14 6.51
CA ARG A 133 -4.61 0.50 7.39
C ARG A 133 -5.03 -0.65 8.30
N TYR A 134 -5.05 -1.89 7.81
CA TYR A 134 -5.42 -3.06 8.61
C TYR A 134 -4.39 -3.32 9.73
N GLN A 135 -3.11 -3.18 9.41
CA GLN A 135 -2.01 -3.37 10.35
C GLN A 135 -2.00 -2.28 11.44
N VAL A 136 -2.22 -1.01 11.06
CA VAL A 136 -2.32 0.11 12.02
C VAL A 136 -3.52 -0.06 12.96
N ARG A 137 -4.63 -0.61 12.45
CA ARG A 137 -5.82 -0.92 13.24
C ARG A 137 -5.72 -2.23 14.04
N GLN A 138 -4.59 -2.94 13.96
CA GLN A 138 -4.36 -4.20 14.66
C GLN A 138 -5.39 -5.30 14.30
N LEU A 139 -5.83 -5.32 13.04
CA LEU A 139 -6.76 -6.32 12.52
C LEU A 139 -5.97 -7.52 11.99
N TRP A 140 -5.72 -8.49 12.87
CA TRP A 140 -4.84 -9.65 12.62
C TRP A 140 -5.58 -10.94 12.22
N ASP A 141 -6.89 -10.87 12.04
CA ASP A 141 -7.69 -12.01 11.62
C ASP A 141 -7.42 -12.38 10.15
N ILE A 142 -7.73 -13.62 9.79
CA ILE A 142 -7.48 -14.16 8.44
C ILE A 142 -8.27 -13.38 7.38
N ASP A 143 -9.48 -12.92 7.70
CA ASP A 143 -10.33 -12.19 6.76
C ASP A 143 -9.72 -10.81 6.46
N SER A 144 -9.25 -10.09 7.48
CA SER A 144 -8.52 -8.83 7.33
C SER A 144 -7.20 -8.99 6.61
N LEU A 145 -6.46 -10.08 6.86
CA LEU A 145 -5.23 -10.40 6.13
C LEU A 145 -5.51 -10.72 4.65
N SER A 146 -6.60 -11.44 4.37
CA SER A 146 -7.06 -11.71 3.01
C SER A 146 -7.48 -10.42 2.29
N ALA A 147 -8.25 -9.55 2.94
CA ALA A 147 -8.64 -8.26 2.38
C ALA A 147 -7.43 -7.36 2.11
N ALA A 148 -6.44 -7.34 3.02
CA ALA A 148 -5.19 -6.61 2.82
C ALA A 148 -4.38 -7.17 1.62
N ALA A 149 -4.29 -8.49 1.49
CA ALA A 149 -3.63 -9.14 0.35
C ALA A 149 -4.33 -8.83 -0.99
N GLN A 150 -5.67 -8.76 -0.97
CA GLN A 150 -6.47 -8.42 -2.16
C GLN A 150 -6.24 -6.99 -2.63
N HIS A 151 -6.03 -6.03 -1.72
CA HIS A 151 -5.63 -4.69 -2.12
C HIS A 151 -4.30 -4.68 -2.88
N LEU A 152 -3.34 -5.54 -2.52
CA LEU A 152 -2.02 -5.60 -3.16
C LEU A 152 -2.05 -6.32 -4.51
N TRP A 153 -2.63 -7.52 -4.57
CA TRP A 153 -2.50 -8.40 -5.74
C TRP A 153 -3.79 -8.59 -6.54
N GLY A 154 -4.93 -8.13 -6.03
CA GLY A 154 -6.26 -8.25 -6.63
C GLY A 154 -7.13 -9.32 -5.96
N ASP A 155 -8.38 -9.44 -6.42
CA ASP A 155 -9.43 -10.26 -5.78
C ASP A 155 -9.12 -11.76 -5.73
N LEU A 156 -8.19 -12.24 -6.57
CA LEU A 156 -7.74 -13.62 -6.59
C LEU A 156 -6.75 -13.96 -5.47
N ALA A 157 -6.27 -12.97 -4.73
CA ALA A 157 -5.37 -13.21 -3.61
C ALA A 157 -6.09 -13.96 -2.48
N THR A 158 -5.44 -15.00 -1.98
CA THR A 158 -5.98 -15.86 -0.92
C THR A 158 -4.96 -16.05 0.18
N VAL A 159 -5.46 -16.33 1.37
CA VAL A 159 -4.66 -16.56 2.57
C VAL A 159 -5.10 -17.89 3.18
N THR A 160 -4.13 -18.77 3.42
CA THR A 160 -4.36 -20.11 3.95
C THR A 160 -3.58 -20.29 5.25
N SER A 161 -4.27 -20.73 6.31
CA SER A 161 -3.61 -21.11 7.56
C SER A 161 -2.92 -22.46 7.40
N LEU A 162 -1.64 -22.54 7.74
CA LEU A 162 -0.86 -23.79 7.75
C LEU A 162 -0.78 -24.43 9.15
N GLY A 163 -1.43 -23.80 10.14
CA GLY A 163 -1.31 -24.17 11.55
C GLY A 163 0.07 -23.89 12.15
N GLY A 164 0.16 -23.92 13.48
CA GLY A 164 1.42 -23.71 14.20
C GLY A 164 2.03 -22.32 13.99
N ALA A 165 1.19 -21.26 14.02
CA ALA A 165 1.60 -19.88 13.77
C ALA A 165 2.26 -19.66 12.38
N ARG A 166 1.72 -20.32 11.35
CA ARG A 166 2.19 -20.18 9.96
C ARG A 166 1.03 -19.90 9.05
N VAL A 167 1.24 -18.97 8.11
CA VAL A 167 0.23 -18.55 7.14
C VAL A 167 0.87 -18.47 5.77
N ALA A 168 0.21 -19.03 4.76
CA ALA A 168 0.60 -18.90 3.36
C ALA A 168 -0.28 -17.86 2.67
N VAL A 169 0.35 -16.89 2.02
CA VAL A 169 -0.31 -15.88 1.20
C VAL A 169 -0.05 -16.22 -0.27
N SER A 170 -1.11 -16.26 -1.07
CA SER A 170 -1.05 -16.64 -2.48
C SER A 170 -1.65 -15.53 -3.32
N PRO A 171 -0.90 -14.87 -4.23
CA PRO A 171 -1.43 -13.81 -5.08
C PRO A 171 -2.55 -14.24 -6.04
N GLY A 172 -2.69 -15.56 -6.29
CA GLY A 172 -3.70 -16.12 -7.18
C GLY A 172 -3.42 -15.93 -8.68
N ARG A 173 -2.34 -15.22 -9.03
CA ARG A 173 -1.87 -14.98 -10.39
C ARG A 173 -0.35 -14.95 -10.46
N THR A 174 0.18 -15.07 -11.67
CA THR A 174 1.61 -14.87 -11.91
C THR A 174 1.98 -13.43 -11.60
N LEU A 175 3.00 -13.25 -10.75
CA LEU A 175 3.54 -11.93 -10.43
C LEU A 175 4.46 -11.45 -11.54
N THR A 176 4.36 -10.16 -11.86
CA THR A 176 5.32 -9.47 -12.73
C THR A 176 6.70 -9.41 -12.06
N THR A 177 7.77 -9.19 -12.84
CA THR A 177 9.13 -9.06 -12.32
C THR A 177 9.23 -7.98 -11.24
N LEU A 178 8.55 -6.85 -11.41
CA LEU A 178 8.53 -5.77 -10.43
C LEU A 178 7.80 -6.20 -9.14
N GLU A 179 6.67 -6.89 -9.26
CA GLU A 179 5.94 -7.39 -8.09
C GLU A 179 6.73 -8.45 -7.31
N GLN A 180 7.52 -9.28 -8.00
CA GLN A 180 8.43 -10.23 -7.36
C GLN A 180 9.50 -9.50 -6.54
N LEU A 181 10.08 -8.43 -7.08
CA LEU A 181 11.03 -7.57 -6.35
C LEU A 181 10.37 -6.85 -5.16
N MET A 182 9.09 -6.50 -5.27
CA MET A 182 8.32 -5.85 -4.20
C MET A 182 7.82 -6.81 -3.12
N LEU A 183 7.98 -8.14 -3.27
CA LEU A 183 7.48 -9.11 -2.30
C LEU A 183 7.91 -8.85 -0.86
N PRO A 184 9.20 -8.59 -0.54
CA PRO A 184 9.59 -8.28 0.82
C PRO A 184 8.85 -7.05 1.39
N VAL A 185 8.64 -6.03 0.56
CA VAL A 185 7.91 -4.82 0.94
C VAL A 185 6.42 -5.11 1.15
N ALA A 186 5.81 -5.93 0.29
CA ALA A 186 4.42 -6.38 0.43
C ALA A 186 4.20 -7.12 1.76
N PHE A 187 5.10 -8.02 2.14
CA PHE A 187 4.97 -8.75 3.41
C PHE A 187 5.18 -7.89 4.66
N ARG A 188 5.89 -6.76 4.56
CA ARG A 188 6.02 -5.80 5.67
C ARG A 188 4.73 -5.02 5.93
N VAL A 189 3.90 -4.80 4.90
CA VAL A 189 2.66 -4.01 4.99
C VAL A 189 1.44 -4.84 5.39
N LEU A 190 1.50 -6.15 5.18
CA LEU A 190 0.41 -7.05 5.55
C LEU A 190 0.23 -7.11 7.08
N PRO A 191 -1.02 -7.23 7.57
CA PRO A 191 -1.30 -7.37 8.98
C PRO A 191 -0.95 -8.79 9.47
N LEU A 192 0.34 -9.08 9.57
CA LEU A 192 0.85 -10.32 10.16
C LEU A 192 1.05 -10.15 11.67
N ALA A 193 0.35 -10.96 12.46
CA ALA A 193 0.48 -10.92 13.91
C ALA A 193 1.92 -11.26 14.34
N PRO A 194 2.45 -10.63 15.41
CA PRO A 194 3.75 -10.99 15.96
C PRO A 194 3.83 -12.48 16.28
N GLY A 195 4.91 -13.14 15.85
CA GLY A 195 5.12 -14.57 16.05
C GLY A 195 4.56 -15.47 14.93
N ILE A 196 3.81 -14.92 13.96
CA ILE A 196 3.42 -15.66 12.77
C ILE A 196 4.59 -15.67 11.78
N THR A 197 4.92 -16.85 11.26
CA THR A 197 5.88 -17.01 10.16
C THR A 197 5.13 -16.95 8.84
N PRO A 198 5.38 -15.93 7.99
CA PRO A 198 4.74 -15.84 6.70
C PRO A 198 5.39 -16.77 5.68
N TYR A 199 4.54 -17.32 4.82
CA TYR A 199 4.93 -18.06 3.65
C TYR A 199 4.23 -17.47 2.43
N ILE A 200 4.82 -17.67 1.26
CA ILE A 200 4.23 -17.31 -0.02
C ILE A 200 4.01 -18.55 -0.88
N SER A 201 2.89 -18.63 -1.59
CA SER A 201 2.73 -19.58 -2.68
C SER A 201 2.58 -18.84 -4.00
N LEU A 202 3.51 -19.10 -4.93
CA LEU A 202 3.51 -18.52 -6.27
C LEU A 202 2.75 -19.37 -7.30
N GLN A 203 2.20 -20.50 -6.87
CA GLN A 203 1.44 -21.36 -7.75
C GLN A 203 0.14 -20.68 -8.17
N THR A 204 -0.20 -20.83 -9.44
CA THR A 204 -1.44 -20.31 -10.01
C THR A 204 -2.44 -21.44 -10.17
N GLY A 205 -3.70 -21.19 -9.81
CA GLY A 205 -4.79 -22.18 -9.87
C GLY A 205 -5.32 -22.58 -8.51
N LYS A 206 -6.27 -23.54 -8.52
CA LYS A 206 -6.86 -24.04 -7.29
C LYS A 206 -5.86 -24.93 -6.56
N VAL A 207 -5.67 -24.67 -5.29
CA VAL A 207 -4.87 -25.54 -4.43
C VAL A 207 -5.61 -26.87 -4.25
N PHE A 208 -4.89 -27.98 -4.31
CA PHE A 208 -5.44 -29.30 -4.03
C PHE A 208 -5.88 -29.41 -2.57
N GLY A 209 -7.11 -29.89 -2.35
CA GLY A 209 -7.64 -30.09 -0.99
C GLY A 209 -9.05 -30.68 -1.00
N PHE A 210 -9.62 -30.80 0.20
CA PHE A 210 -10.94 -31.39 0.41
C PHE A 210 -11.95 -30.33 0.86
N GLY A 211 -13.10 -30.25 0.19
CA GLY A 211 -14.19 -29.33 0.53
C GLY A 211 -14.45 -28.26 -0.54
N ALA A 212 -15.40 -27.36 -0.27
CA ALA A 212 -15.73 -26.26 -1.18
C ALA A 212 -14.57 -25.26 -1.27
N GLY A 213 -14.20 -24.87 -2.50
CA GLY A 213 -13.11 -23.92 -2.77
C GLY A 213 -11.76 -24.55 -3.14
N TRP A 214 -11.57 -25.84 -2.87
CA TRP A 214 -10.37 -26.58 -3.27
C TRP A 214 -10.49 -27.14 -4.69
N GLY A 215 -9.35 -27.39 -5.34
CA GLY A 215 -9.29 -28.11 -6.62
C GLY A 215 -9.25 -29.62 -6.41
N GLY A 216 -10.00 -30.36 -7.22
CA GLY A 216 -9.96 -31.82 -7.21
C GLY A 216 -8.73 -32.37 -7.94
N LEU A 217 -8.43 -33.65 -7.71
CA LEU A 217 -7.30 -34.38 -8.31
C LEU A 217 -7.23 -34.31 -9.85
N CYS A 218 -8.36 -34.06 -10.51
CA CYS A 218 -8.45 -33.99 -11.97
C CYS A 218 -8.63 -32.56 -12.52
N ASP A 219 -8.67 -31.53 -11.66
CA ASP A 219 -8.96 -30.15 -12.06
C ASP A 219 -7.69 -29.33 -12.37
N GLY A 220 -6.55 -30.00 -12.54
CA GLY A 220 -5.24 -29.33 -12.66
C GLY A 220 -4.80 -28.64 -11.37
N SER A 221 -5.31 -29.08 -10.22
CA SER A 221 -4.96 -28.52 -8.92
C SER A 221 -3.50 -28.82 -8.56
N SER A 222 -2.80 -27.84 -8.00
CA SER A 222 -1.43 -28.01 -7.54
C SER A 222 -1.36 -28.20 -6.02
N TRP A 223 -0.36 -28.95 -5.57
CA TRP A 223 -0.06 -29.08 -4.14
C TRP A 223 0.44 -27.76 -3.59
N LEU A 224 -0.13 -27.29 -2.47
CA LEU A 224 0.37 -26.12 -1.77
C LEU A 224 1.84 -26.36 -1.36
N CYS A 225 2.76 -25.74 -2.08
CA CYS A 225 4.18 -25.69 -1.75
C CYS A 225 4.51 -24.26 -1.33
N PRO A 226 4.22 -23.88 -0.08
CA PRO A 226 4.47 -22.53 0.39
C PRO A 226 5.97 -22.40 0.74
N GLU A 227 6.60 -21.35 0.27
CA GLU A 227 8.00 -21.02 0.55
C GLU A 227 8.06 -20.02 1.70
N PRO A 228 8.93 -20.21 2.71
CA PRO A 228 9.08 -19.24 3.78
C PRO A 228 9.61 -17.93 3.20
N ILE A 229 8.99 -16.82 3.56
CA ILE A 229 9.48 -15.49 3.18
C ILE A 229 9.88 -14.75 4.44
N ASN A 230 11.11 -14.23 4.48
CA ASN A 230 11.51 -13.32 5.53
C ASN A 230 11.61 -11.91 4.94
N PRO A 231 10.67 -11.00 5.27
CA PRO A 231 10.69 -9.66 4.71
C PRO A 231 11.87 -8.80 5.19
N TYR A 232 12.61 -9.24 6.20
CA TYR A 232 13.69 -8.50 6.85
C TYR A 232 15.07 -9.12 6.68
N LEU A 233 15.16 -10.42 6.35
CA LEU A 233 16.43 -11.08 6.11
C LEU A 233 16.73 -11.13 4.63
N CYS A 234 18.00 -10.92 4.32
CA CYS A 234 18.54 -11.03 3.00
C CYS A 234 19.23 -12.39 2.83
N ASN A 235 18.44 -13.45 2.66
CA ASN A 235 18.95 -14.82 2.48
C ASN A 235 18.51 -15.40 1.14
#